data_AF-A0A2N2G6H0-F1
#
_entry.id   AF-A0A2N2G6H0-F1
#
_cell.length_a   1.000
_cell.length_b   1.000
_cell.length_c   1.000
_cell.angle_alpha   90.00
_cell.angle_beta   90.00
_cell.angle_gamma   90.00
#
_symmetry.space_group_name_H-M   'P 1'
#
loop_
_entity.id
_entity.type
_entity.pdbx_description
1 polymer ?
#
loop_
_entity_poly.entity_id
_entity_poly.type
_entity_poly.pdbx_seq_one_letter_code
_entity_poly.pdbx_strand_id
1 'polypeptide(L)'
;MQKSKSAAAILLLLAILCGLFTYRATSYNPSTLVIDAKTVEKGAGRVYLLESGSNRSSAVNFQVGDSSGAASFYTIGLPAVRLGKLTIAPLARQGSFEINRITLHNDTVSYFWDEQGVCSQKFAVNGVMQRKPCAGGPAIEFAPDSSVIITAIPAVGVARTVSVRVALAILATLAFVISVMWLLRPIPEALLRGKVKAYIVRIVWLVFVMLYLYQFYFISANAVDIPFFEEWEYFRSNSLGNDFSWAWLFAFADYHRIVLTKLVIWLNLKLFSLDFAGQKIFNYLVYGCILLGIFRLKFKMIGENRFCFFPAFMIFLLSPIAFENHVVAFQLQVHIMLLCFIGALIHAYNEQKSLRATILFSILTVLTIYSYSAGLVIGVTLLLCRSIYLFAAGIIWQRTERKACLLDLLVSWAIILPCLLFWFTGRQKVGTLPQLILPNDSRFWDTLLNLISFGFGFRVEQIIPGLLCLSLVLFPAVKLLIKAETRWSVSTWQVVTAMLSILGGLAAISVGRGSFIGAAKTSRYAEIAFLLIPFAALAWWLLLKESPRKYLCLGIIWGVCFLSYLNDWSFAIYRDIRQIDTAILECVEKYAIGMGDGVCKETYYRPIGEYFQRAKQLDVHFTRQFESVAR
;
A
#
# COMPACT_ATOMS: atom_id res chain seq x y z
N MET A 1 4.19 -32.64 35.46
CA MET A 1 2.94 -32.55 34.67
C MET A 1 1.90 -31.55 35.19
N GLN A 2 1.76 -31.32 36.49
CA GLN A 2 0.68 -30.45 37.05
C GLN A 2 0.72 -28.98 36.57
N LYS A 3 1.89 -28.35 36.43
CA LYS A 3 2.03 -26.96 35.93
C LYS A 3 1.52 -26.74 34.49
N SER A 4 1.46 -27.79 33.67
CA SER A 4 0.96 -27.71 32.29
C SER A 4 -0.56 -27.55 32.23
N LYS A 5 -1.29 -28.22 33.15
CA LYS A 5 -2.76 -28.18 33.17
C LYS A 5 -3.31 -26.80 33.53
N SER A 6 -2.71 -26.11 34.50
CA SER A 6 -3.12 -24.75 34.89
C SER A 6 -2.84 -23.72 33.78
N ALA A 7 -1.71 -23.82 33.09
CA ALA A 7 -1.37 -22.91 31.99
C ALA A 7 -2.32 -23.09 30.78
N ALA A 8 -2.66 -24.35 30.46
CA ALA A 8 -3.65 -24.65 29.41
C ALA A 8 -5.05 -24.14 29.77
N ALA A 9 -5.47 -24.29 31.04
CA ALA A 9 -6.75 -23.77 31.51
C ALA A 9 -6.83 -22.23 31.47
N ILE A 10 -5.76 -21.53 31.90
CA ILE A 10 -5.68 -20.07 31.82
C ILE A 10 -5.69 -19.60 30.36
N LEU A 11 -4.94 -20.27 29.47
CA LEU A 11 -4.95 -19.95 28.04
C LEU A 11 -6.35 -20.11 27.43
N LEU A 12 -7.03 -21.22 27.73
CA LEU A 12 -8.39 -21.47 27.27
C LEU A 12 -9.35 -20.40 27.76
N LEU A 13 -9.26 -20.01 29.05
CA LEU A 13 -10.07 -18.95 29.62
C LEU A 13 -9.83 -17.60 28.92
N LEU A 14 -8.56 -17.20 28.74
CA LEU A 14 -8.20 -15.96 28.04
C LEU A 14 -8.66 -15.97 26.57
N ALA A 15 -8.58 -17.14 25.91
CA ALA A 15 -9.07 -17.30 24.54
C ALA A 15 -10.59 -17.13 24.46
N ILE A 16 -11.34 -17.75 25.38
CA ILE A 16 -12.81 -17.59 25.47
C ILE A 16 -13.17 -16.14 25.76
N LEU A 17 -12.45 -15.47 26.69
CA LEU A 17 -12.66 -14.05 26.98
C LEU A 17 -12.36 -13.17 25.76
N CYS A 18 -11.32 -13.48 24.99
CA CYS A 18 -11.03 -12.81 23.72
C CYS A 18 -12.18 -12.98 22.72
N GLY A 19 -12.69 -14.20 22.55
CA GLY A 19 -13.85 -14.49 21.70
C GLY A 19 -15.12 -13.74 22.15
N LEU A 20 -15.43 -13.77 23.45
CA LEU A 20 -16.58 -13.05 24.02
C LEU A 20 -16.46 -11.53 23.85
N PHE A 21 -15.25 -10.99 24.05
CA PHE A 21 -14.97 -9.58 23.80
C PHE A 21 -15.19 -9.24 22.33
N THR A 22 -14.63 -10.02 21.39
CA THR A 22 -14.83 -9.81 19.96
C THR A 22 -16.30 -9.91 19.56
N TYR A 23 -17.03 -10.91 20.07
CA TYR A 23 -18.47 -11.06 19.83
C TYR A 23 -19.28 -9.82 20.27
N ARG A 24 -18.90 -9.21 21.40
CA ARG A 24 -19.54 -8.01 21.92
C ARG A 24 -19.12 -6.75 21.17
N ALA A 25 -17.83 -6.59 20.88
CA ALA A 25 -17.27 -5.45 20.18
C ALA A 25 -17.70 -5.36 18.71
N THR A 26 -18.02 -6.50 18.08
CA THR A 26 -18.48 -6.59 16.68
C THR A 26 -20.01 -6.59 16.56
N SER A 27 -20.74 -6.15 17.60
CA SER A 27 -22.21 -6.11 17.56
C SER A 27 -22.75 -5.22 16.45
N TYR A 28 -22.01 -4.17 16.10
CA TYR A 28 -22.40 -3.21 15.07
C TYR A 28 -21.31 -3.08 14.01
N ASN A 29 -21.73 -2.73 12.80
CA ASN A 29 -20.85 -2.28 11.73
C ASN A 29 -20.40 -0.85 12.03
N PRO A 30 -19.11 -0.52 11.83
CA PRO A 30 -18.69 0.87 11.79
C PRO A 30 -19.48 1.57 10.68
N SER A 31 -19.96 2.78 10.98
CA SER A 31 -20.61 3.63 9.99
C SER A 31 -19.64 4.70 9.53
N THR A 32 -19.79 5.16 8.30
CA THR A 32 -19.04 6.26 7.75
C THR A 32 -20.02 7.36 7.37
N LEU A 33 -19.77 8.55 7.92
CA LEU A 33 -20.44 9.77 7.50
C LEU A 33 -19.56 10.44 6.45
N VAL A 34 -20.11 10.73 5.29
CA VAL A 34 -19.46 11.49 4.23
C VAL A 34 -20.23 12.78 4.06
N ILE A 35 -19.53 13.89 4.11
CA ILE A 35 -20.10 15.21 3.86
C ILE A 35 -19.48 15.71 2.55
N ASP A 36 -20.31 15.88 1.53
CA ASP A 36 -19.97 16.58 0.30
C ASP A 36 -20.39 18.03 0.47
N ALA A 37 -19.40 18.90 0.70
CA ALA A 37 -19.67 20.30 0.95
C ALA A 37 -18.61 21.19 0.31
N LYS A 38 -19.02 22.40 -0.07
CA LYS A 38 -18.10 23.50 -0.38
C LYS A 38 -17.74 24.21 0.92
N THR A 39 -16.46 24.48 1.09
CA THR A 39 -15.94 25.19 2.26
C THR A 39 -15.16 26.41 1.82
N VAL A 40 -15.37 27.50 2.55
CA VAL A 40 -14.71 28.78 2.30
C VAL A 40 -13.45 28.92 3.16
N GLU A 41 -13.40 28.23 4.30
CA GLU A 41 -12.32 28.33 5.29
C GLU A 41 -11.84 26.96 5.77
N LYS A 42 -10.53 26.85 6.01
CA LYS A 42 -9.92 25.67 6.65
C LYS A 42 -10.22 25.67 8.14
N GLY A 43 -10.37 24.49 8.74
CA GLY A 43 -10.59 24.36 10.19
C GLY A 43 -10.70 22.91 10.67
N ALA A 44 -11.24 22.72 11.88
CA ALA A 44 -11.57 21.40 12.42
C ALA A 44 -13.06 21.28 12.78
N GLY A 45 -13.71 20.23 12.28
CA GLY A 45 -15.11 19.89 12.50
C GLY A 45 -15.30 18.89 13.59
N ARG A 46 -16.52 18.83 14.09
CA ARG A 46 -16.89 17.88 15.11
C ARG A 46 -18.24 17.26 14.81
N VAL A 47 -18.28 15.94 14.80
CA VAL A 47 -19.51 15.17 14.75
C VAL A 47 -19.75 14.65 16.16
N TYR A 48 -20.82 15.11 16.79
CA TYR A 48 -21.31 14.56 18.04
C TYR A 48 -22.24 13.39 17.73
N LEU A 49 -22.11 12.31 18.49
CA LEU A 49 -22.88 11.09 18.32
C LEU A 49 -23.56 10.75 19.64
N LEU A 50 -24.86 10.54 19.63
CA LEU A 50 -25.62 9.99 20.75
C LEU A 50 -26.02 8.56 20.43
N GLU A 51 -25.68 7.62 21.31
CA GLU A 51 -26.03 6.22 21.16
C GLU A 51 -27.55 6.01 21.38
N SER A 52 -28.21 5.26 20.48
CA SER A 52 -29.64 4.95 20.62
C SER A 52 -29.88 4.08 21.85
N GLY A 53 -30.76 4.54 22.75
CA GLY A 53 -31.10 3.86 24.01
C GLY A 53 -30.05 4.04 25.11
N SER A 54 -29.14 5.01 24.99
CA SER A 54 -28.07 5.28 25.92
C SER A 54 -27.82 6.79 26.03
N ASN A 55 -27.41 7.28 27.20
CA ASN A 55 -26.98 8.68 27.37
C ASN A 55 -25.50 8.87 27.01
N ARG A 56 -24.84 7.85 26.45
CA ARG A 56 -23.44 7.96 26.02
C ARG A 56 -23.37 8.81 24.75
N SER A 57 -22.64 9.90 24.87
CA SER A 57 -22.24 10.71 23.73
C SER A 57 -20.76 10.53 23.43
N SER A 58 -20.39 10.51 22.15
CA SER A 58 -19.01 10.63 21.70
C SER A 58 -18.87 11.78 20.72
N ALA A 59 -17.63 12.23 20.48
CA ALA A 59 -17.33 13.26 19.52
C ALA A 59 -16.15 12.82 18.65
N VAL A 60 -16.30 12.98 17.34
CA VAL A 60 -15.24 12.71 16.36
C VAL A 60 -14.87 14.01 15.69
N ASN A 61 -13.58 14.37 15.75
CA ASN A 61 -13.08 15.53 15.03
C ASN A 61 -12.65 15.13 13.62
N PHE A 62 -12.85 16.03 12.65
CA PHE A 62 -12.34 15.87 11.29
C PHE A 62 -11.72 17.19 10.81
N GLN A 63 -10.78 17.14 9.87
CA GLN A 63 -10.11 18.34 9.35
C GLN A 63 -10.78 18.80 8.06
N VAL A 64 -10.98 20.11 7.93
CA VAL A 64 -11.36 20.77 6.67
C VAL A 64 -10.10 21.37 6.07
N GLY A 65 -9.54 20.66 5.10
CA GLY A 65 -8.27 21.03 4.46
C GLY A 65 -8.39 21.92 3.23
N ASP A 66 -9.60 22.03 2.65
CA ASP A 66 -9.87 22.79 1.44
C ASP A 66 -10.43 24.18 1.80
N SER A 67 -10.00 25.20 1.07
CA SER A 67 -10.52 26.58 1.15
C SER A 67 -10.64 27.20 -0.24
N SER A 68 -10.65 26.37 -1.28
CA SER A 68 -10.77 26.80 -2.67
C SER A 68 -12.21 27.13 -3.07
N GLY A 69 -13.19 26.85 -2.22
CA GLY A 69 -14.62 26.89 -2.56
C GLY A 69 -15.06 25.71 -3.44
N ALA A 70 -14.16 24.80 -3.83
CA ALA A 70 -14.53 23.57 -4.50
C ALA A 70 -15.22 22.62 -3.51
N ALA A 71 -16.17 21.82 -4.01
CA ALA A 71 -16.77 20.81 -3.16
C ALA A 71 -15.74 19.71 -2.84
N SER A 72 -15.70 19.29 -1.59
CA SER A 72 -14.77 18.30 -1.07
C SER A 72 -15.51 17.23 -0.27
N PHE A 73 -14.99 16.00 -0.27
CA PHE A 73 -15.53 14.91 0.55
C PHE A 73 -14.83 14.89 1.91
N TYR A 74 -15.61 15.03 2.97
CA TYR A 74 -15.14 14.83 4.34
C TYR A 74 -15.65 13.48 4.85
N THR A 75 -14.75 12.51 4.92
CA THR A 75 -15.05 11.14 5.37
C THR A 75 -14.76 10.99 6.86
N ILE A 76 -15.81 10.79 7.66
CA ILE A 76 -15.74 10.64 9.11
C ILE A 76 -16.07 9.21 9.50
N GLY A 77 -15.11 8.52 10.14
CA GLY A 77 -15.35 7.22 10.76
C GLY A 77 -16.11 7.35 12.05
N LEU A 78 -17.28 6.72 12.11
CA LEU A 78 -18.08 6.67 13.32
C LEU A 78 -17.79 5.36 14.07
N PRO A 79 -17.80 5.37 15.42
CA PRO A 79 -17.66 4.16 16.21
C PRO A 79 -18.74 3.14 15.86
N ALA A 80 -18.39 1.85 16.00
CA ALA A 80 -19.29 0.73 15.79
C ALA A 80 -20.31 0.60 16.94
N VAL A 81 -21.26 1.55 16.99
CA VAL A 81 -22.32 1.63 18.00
C VAL A 81 -23.68 1.84 17.33
N ARG A 82 -24.77 1.62 18.08
CA ARG A 82 -26.12 1.92 17.61
C ARG A 82 -26.31 3.43 17.58
N LEU A 83 -26.30 4.04 16.40
CA LEU A 83 -26.47 5.49 16.24
C LEU A 83 -27.92 5.89 16.55
N GLY A 84 -28.10 6.89 17.42
CA GLY A 84 -29.41 7.47 17.73
C GLY A 84 -29.59 8.86 17.13
N LYS A 85 -28.64 9.75 17.40
CA LYS A 85 -28.59 11.12 16.86
C LYS A 85 -27.15 11.46 16.47
N LEU A 86 -26.99 12.12 15.32
CA LEU A 86 -25.74 12.74 14.91
C LEU A 86 -25.93 14.25 14.87
N THR A 87 -24.96 15.00 15.36
CA THR A 87 -24.93 16.46 15.24
C THR A 87 -23.59 16.85 14.66
N ILE A 88 -23.61 17.33 13.43
CA ILE A 88 -22.47 17.90 12.73
C ILE A 88 -22.40 19.35 13.18
N ALA A 89 -21.50 19.64 14.10
CA ALA A 89 -21.30 21.00 14.57
C ALA A 89 -20.48 21.82 13.56
N PRO A 90 -20.78 23.12 13.44
CA PRO A 90 -20.06 24.00 12.52
C PRO A 90 -18.60 24.11 12.90
N LEU A 91 -17.82 24.47 11.89
CA LEU A 91 -16.37 24.36 11.84
C LEU A 91 -15.65 25.70 12.01
N ALA A 92 -16.42 26.79 12.11
CA ALA A 92 -15.92 28.14 12.37
C ALA A 92 -16.98 28.99 13.08
N ARG A 93 -16.53 30.05 13.77
CA ARG A 93 -17.41 31.04 14.42
C ARG A 93 -18.28 31.84 13.42
N GLN A 94 -17.98 31.80 12.12
CA GLN A 94 -18.73 32.47 11.04
C GLN A 94 -18.76 31.69 9.69
N GLY A 95 -18.28 30.44 9.62
CA GLY A 95 -18.14 29.71 8.35
C GLY A 95 -19.40 28.91 7.97
N SER A 96 -20.06 29.32 6.88
CA SER A 96 -21.17 28.59 6.25
C SER A 96 -20.66 27.39 5.46
N PHE A 97 -21.22 26.21 5.70
CA PHE A 97 -21.11 25.08 4.76
C PHE A 97 -22.20 25.22 3.71
N GLU A 98 -21.84 25.11 2.44
CA GLU A 98 -22.81 24.75 1.41
C GLU A 98 -22.74 23.23 1.27
N ILE A 99 -23.63 22.54 1.99
CA ILE A 99 -23.71 21.07 1.97
C ILE A 99 -24.47 20.67 0.73
N ASN A 100 -23.77 20.04 -0.22
CA ASN A 100 -24.40 19.49 -1.42
C ASN A 100 -25.08 18.17 -1.10
N ARG A 101 -24.41 17.33 -0.31
CA ARG A 101 -24.90 16.00 0.03
C ARG A 101 -24.32 15.49 1.33
N ILE A 102 -25.15 14.84 2.13
CA ILE A 102 -24.70 14.04 3.27
C ILE A 102 -24.97 12.59 2.95
N THR A 103 -23.99 11.73 3.19
CA THR A 103 -24.14 10.28 3.08
C THR A 103 -23.78 9.64 4.41
N LEU A 104 -24.71 8.92 5.02
CA LEU A 104 -24.44 8.04 6.16
C LEU A 104 -24.55 6.60 5.69
N HIS A 105 -23.44 5.88 5.63
CA HIS A 105 -23.47 4.50 5.17
C HIS A 105 -22.71 3.54 6.06
N ASN A 106 -23.10 2.28 5.96
CA ASN A 106 -22.37 1.13 6.45
C ASN A 106 -22.33 0.07 5.33
N ASP A 107 -21.88 -1.15 5.65
CA ASP A 107 -21.75 -2.21 4.64
C ASP A 107 -23.09 -2.75 4.09
N THR A 108 -24.24 -2.28 4.57
CA THR A 108 -25.56 -2.83 4.22
C THR A 108 -26.57 -1.79 3.76
N VAL A 109 -26.50 -0.57 4.30
CA VAL A 109 -27.39 0.54 3.95
C VAL A 109 -26.61 1.84 3.86
N SER A 110 -26.97 2.65 2.88
CA SER A 110 -26.51 4.02 2.69
C SER A 110 -27.71 4.95 2.69
N TYR A 111 -27.71 5.95 3.56
CA TYR A 111 -28.67 7.04 3.58
C TYR A 111 -28.03 8.26 2.93
N PHE A 112 -28.80 8.96 2.10
CA PHE A 112 -28.37 10.14 1.38
C PHE A 112 -29.37 11.25 1.61
N TRP A 113 -28.89 12.44 1.93
CA TRP A 113 -29.66 13.68 1.96
C TRP A 113 -29.05 14.63 0.95
N ASP A 114 -29.88 15.19 0.08
CA ASP A 114 -29.51 16.26 -0.82
C ASP A 114 -29.55 17.64 -0.14
N GLU A 115 -29.28 18.69 -0.89
CA GLU A 115 -29.31 20.09 -0.47
C GLU A 115 -30.66 20.49 0.15
N GLN A 116 -31.75 19.86 -0.28
CA GLN A 116 -33.10 20.11 0.22
C GLN A 116 -33.45 19.26 1.45
N GLY A 117 -32.53 18.41 1.91
CA GLY A 117 -32.73 17.48 3.01
C GLY A 117 -33.61 16.28 2.67
N VAL A 118 -33.90 16.03 1.38
CA VAL A 118 -34.72 14.90 0.96
C VAL A 118 -33.92 13.62 1.13
N CYS A 119 -34.42 12.74 2.01
CA CYS A 119 -33.76 11.48 2.32
C CYS A 119 -34.08 10.39 1.29
N SER A 120 -33.03 9.74 0.81
CA SER A 120 -33.12 8.48 0.07
C SER A 120 -32.20 7.43 0.71
N GLN A 121 -32.60 6.17 0.65
CA GLN A 121 -31.81 5.05 1.14
C GLN A 121 -31.47 4.11 -0.01
N LYS A 122 -30.22 3.62 -0.04
CA LYS A 122 -29.72 2.57 -0.92
C LYS A 122 -29.41 1.36 -0.06
N PHE A 123 -30.00 0.21 -0.38
CA PHE A 123 -29.78 -1.04 0.34
C PHE A 123 -29.68 -2.20 -0.65
N ALA A 124 -28.87 -3.20 -0.30
CA ALA A 124 -28.71 -4.39 -1.13
C ALA A 124 -29.89 -5.35 -0.88
N VAL A 125 -30.64 -5.66 -1.93
CA VAL A 125 -31.66 -6.73 -1.98
C VAL A 125 -31.16 -7.78 -2.95
N ASN A 126 -30.83 -8.97 -2.43
CA ASN A 126 -30.26 -10.07 -3.24
C ASN A 126 -28.99 -9.67 -4.02
N GLY A 127 -28.15 -8.85 -3.41
CA GLY A 127 -26.94 -8.32 -4.05
C GLY A 127 -27.20 -7.15 -5.01
N VAL A 128 -28.48 -6.77 -5.22
CA VAL A 128 -28.83 -5.58 -5.99
C VAL A 128 -29.12 -4.37 -5.13
N MET A 129 -28.37 -3.31 -5.34
CA MET A 129 -28.57 -2.06 -4.62
C MET A 129 -29.78 -1.30 -5.20
N GLN A 130 -30.84 -1.18 -4.40
CA GLN A 130 -32.05 -0.43 -4.75
C GLN A 130 -32.07 0.91 -4.02
N ARG A 131 -32.38 2.00 -4.73
CA ARG A 131 -32.61 3.33 -4.12
C ARG A 131 -34.10 3.57 -3.94
N LYS A 132 -34.52 3.93 -2.72
CA LYS A 132 -35.91 4.26 -2.38
C LYS A 132 -35.96 5.52 -1.50
N PRO A 133 -37.05 6.30 -1.50
CA PRO A 133 -37.27 7.34 -0.52
C PRO A 133 -37.24 6.77 0.91
N CYS A 134 -36.76 7.55 1.88
CA CYS A 134 -36.76 7.14 3.29
C CYS A 134 -38.18 7.21 3.88
N ALA A 135 -38.95 6.13 3.85
CA ALA A 135 -40.25 6.06 4.50
C ALA A 135 -40.09 5.98 6.03
N GLY A 136 -40.36 7.09 6.74
CA GLY A 136 -40.15 7.17 8.19
C GLY A 136 -38.69 7.00 8.63
N GLY A 137 -37.75 7.27 7.70
CA GLY A 137 -36.31 7.09 7.93
C GLY A 137 -35.67 8.29 8.64
N PRO A 138 -34.32 8.33 8.68
CA PRO A 138 -33.63 9.32 9.47
C PRO A 138 -33.90 10.75 8.95
N ALA A 139 -34.35 11.61 9.86
CA ALA A 139 -34.71 12.99 9.56
C ALA A 139 -33.49 13.88 9.73
N ILE A 140 -33.29 14.80 8.78
CA ILE A 140 -32.27 15.83 8.84
C ILE A 140 -32.92 17.17 9.22
N GLU A 141 -32.32 17.86 10.18
CA GLU A 141 -32.74 19.17 10.64
C GLU A 141 -31.54 20.12 10.59
N PHE A 142 -31.73 21.28 9.98
CA PHE A 142 -30.74 22.36 9.95
C PHE A 142 -31.06 23.31 11.10
N ALA A 143 -30.21 23.30 12.12
CA ALA A 143 -30.40 24.15 13.29
C ALA A 143 -30.00 25.61 13.02
N PRO A 144 -30.53 26.59 13.77
CA PRO A 144 -30.22 28.01 13.60
C PRO A 144 -28.73 28.36 13.77
N ASP A 145 -27.98 27.52 14.50
CA ASP A 145 -26.54 27.65 14.68
C ASP A 145 -25.73 27.06 13.51
N SER A 146 -26.38 26.73 12.39
CA SER A 146 -25.80 26.05 11.22
C SER A 146 -25.31 24.63 11.50
N SER A 147 -25.67 24.02 12.64
CA SER A 147 -25.43 22.60 12.84
C SER A 147 -26.42 21.75 12.06
N VAL A 148 -25.98 20.59 11.60
CA VAL A 148 -26.84 19.61 10.96
C VAL A 148 -27.11 18.46 11.90
N ILE A 149 -28.38 18.24 12.19
CA ILE A 149 -28.83 17.21 13.11
C ILE A 149 -29.50 16.09 12.31
N ILE A 150 -29.00 14.86 12.45
CA ILE A 150 -29.63 13.67 11.88
C ILE A 150 -30.21 12.86 13.04
N THR A 151 -31.54 12.68 13.05
CA THR A 151 -32.27 11.91 14.07
C THR A 151 -32.92 10.66 13.47
N ALA A 152 -33.47 9.81 14.33
CA ALA A 152 -34.20 8.60 13.96
C ALA A 152 -33.40 7.64 13.04
N ILE A 153 -32.08 7.54 13.26
CA ILE A 153 -31.21 6.64 12.48
C ILE A 153 -31.63 5.18 12.73
N PRO A 154 -32.12 4.46 11.71
CA PRO A 154 -32.57 3.09 11.89
C PRO A 154 -31.39 2.20 12.29
N ALA A 155 -31.65 1.22 13.17
CA ALA A 155 -30.67 0.18 13.49
C ALA A 155 -30.48 -0.83 12.34
N VAL A 156 -31.34 -0.78 11.32
CA VAL A 156 -31.35 -1.70 10.18
C VAL A 156 -30.01 -1.59 9.48
N GLY A 157 -29.32 -2.73 9.35
CA GLY A 157 -28.01 -2.80 8.73
C GLY A 157 -26.81 -2.39 9.59
N VAL A 158 -27.08 -1.71 10.71
CA VAL A 158 -26.03 -1.32 11.67
C VAL A 158 -25.64 -2.52 12.53
N ALA A 159 -26.56 -3.42 12.89
CA ALA A 159 -26.22 -4.63 13.64
C ALA A 159 -25.66 -5.74 12.73
N ARG A 160 -24.53 -6.34 13.12
CA ARG A 160 -24.03 -7.56 12.46
C ARG A 160 -24.93 -8.74 12.80
N THR A 161 -25.13 -9.64 11.83
CA THR A 161 -25.85 -10.89 12.08
C THR A 161 -25.14 -11.71 13.15
N VAL A 162 -25.91 -12.48 13.92
CA VAL A 162 -25.36 -13.35 14.98
C VAL A 162 -24.33 -14.32 14.39
N SER A 163 -24.58 -14.87 13.21
CA SER A 163 -23.66 -15.79 12.52
C SER A 163 -22.29 -15.15 12.22
N VAL A 164 -22.28 -13.94 11.67
CA VAL A 164 -21.03 -13.21 11.38
C VAL A 164 -20.27 -12.91 12.66
N ARG A 165 -20.97 -12.49 13.73
CA ARG A 165 -20.35 -12.21 15.03
C ARG A 165 -19.74 -13.46 15.66
N VAL A 166 -20.44 -14.59 15.61
CA VAL A 166 -19.94 -15.88 16.09
C VAL A 166 -18.71 -16.30 15.28
N ALA A 167 -18.75 -16.19 13.95
CA ALA A 167 -17.60 -16.51 13.10
C ALA A 167 -16.37 -15.67 13.45
N LEU A 168 -16.53 -14.35 13.62
CA LEU A 168 -15.44 -13.45 14.00
C LEU A 168 -14.89 -13.76 15.41
N ALA A 169 -15.77 -14.09 16.36
CA ALA A 169 -15.37 -14.50 17.70
C ALA A 169 -14.55 -15.80 17.70
N ILE A 170 -14.95 -16.80 16.90
CA ILE A 170 -14.22 -18.05 16.71
C ILE A 170 -12.85 -17.77 16.10
N LEU A 171 -12.79 -16.97 15.02
CA LEU A 171 -11.54 -16.61 14.36
C LEU A 171 -10.58 -15.87 15.30
N ALA A 172 -11.08 -14.90 16.08
CA ALA A 172 -10.28 -14.18 17.07
C ALA A 172 -9.76 -15.11 18.18
N THR A 173 -10.61 -16.03 18.66
CA THR A 173 -10.24 -17.05 19.64
C THR A 173 -9.12 -17.95 19.11
N LEU A 174 -9.26 -18.47 17.89
CA LEU A 174 -8.26 -19.32 17.25
C LEU A 174 -6.95 -18.55 17.01
N ALA A 175 -7.02 -17.33 16.50
CA ALA A 175 -5.85 -16.48 16.30
C ALA A 175 -5.12 -16.19 17.62
N PHE A 176 -5.86 -15.91 18.69
CA PHE A 176 -5.30 -15.73 20.03
C PHE A 176 -4.60 -17.00 20.53
N VAL A 177 -5.27 -18.16 20.45
CA VAL A 177 -4.69 -19.45 20.87
C VAL A 177 -3.42 -19.75 20.08
N ILE A 178 -3.45 -19.64 18.75
CA ILE A 178 -2.27 -19.88 17.89
C ILE A 178 -1.13 -18.93 18.27
N SER A 179 -1.43 -17.64 18.46
CA SER A 179 -0.45 -16.62 18.81
C SER A 179 0.20 -16.90 20.17
N VAL A 180 -0.60 -17.21 21.20
CA VAL A 180 -0.08 -17.51 22.53
C VAL A 180 0.65 -18.85 22.54
N MET A 181 0.14 -19.89 21.89
CA MET A 181 0.85 -21.17 21.76
C MET A 181 2.20 -20.97 21.10
N TRP A 182 2.27 -20.19 20.03
CA TRP A 182 3.52 -19.88 19.35
C TRP A 182 4.47 -19.04 20.22
N LEU A 183 3.96 -18.03 20.93
CA LEU A 183 4.72 -17.26 21.91
C LEU A 183 5.29 -18.16 23.01
N LEU A 184 4.51 -19.14 23.51
CA LEU A 184 4.88 -20.02 24.62
C LEU A 184 5.66 -21.26 24.21
N ARG A 185 5.87 -21.53 22.91
CA ARG A 185 6.65 -22.70 22.45
C ARG A 185 7.98 -22.78 23.21
N PRO A 186 8.36 -23.95 23.76
CA PRO A 186 9.59 -24.06 24.53
C PRO A 186 10.78 -23.55 23.71
N ILE A 187 11.56 -22.68 24.32
CA ILE A 187 12.80 -22.18 23.72
C ILE A 187 13.84 -23.30 23.90
N PRO A 188 14.51 -23.76 22.82
CA PRO A 188 15.54 -24.79 22.91
C PRO A 188 16.54 -24.49 24.03
N GLU A 189 17.01 -25.50 24.76
CA GLU A 189 17.85 -25.32 25.95
C GLU A 189 19.11 -24.47 25.67
N ALA A 190 19.67 -24.61 24.47
CA ALA A 190 20.79 -23.81 23.98
C ALA A 190 20.54 -22.27 23.99
N LEU A 191 19.28 -21.83 24.03
CA LEU A 191 18.88 -20.42 24.03
C LEU A 191 18.37 -19.94 25.41
N LEU A 192 18.46 -20.76 26.46
CA LEU A 192 17.98 -20.42 27.82
C LEU A 192 18.64 -19.17 28.41
N ARG A 193 19.91 -18.90 28.09
CA ARG A 193 20.62 -17.67 28.52
C ARG A 193 20.07 -16.39 27.86
N GLY A 194 19.19 -16.53 26.86
CA GLY A 194 18.58 -15.43 26.10
C GLY A 194 17.06 -15.48 26.02
N LYS A 195 16.38 -16.07 27.00
CA LYS A 195 14.90 -16.24 27.00
C LYS A 195 14.15 -14.94 26.67
N VAL A 196 14.46 -13.86 27.39
CA VAL A 196 13.80 -12.56 27.20
C VAL A 196 13.93 -12.10 25.74
N LYS A 197 15.15 -12.16 25.18
CA LYS A 197 15.40 -11.82 23.77
C LYS A 197 14.57 -12.67 22.82
N ALA A 198 14.46 -13.98 23.05
CA ALA A 198 13.66 -14.87 22.20
C ALA A 198 12.16 -14.51 22.24
N TYR A 199 11.60 -14.20 23.41
CA TYR A 199 10.22 -13.72 23.52
C TYR A 199 10.01 -12.37 22.83
N ILE A 200 10.92 -11.40 23.00
CA ILE A 200 10.81 -10.11 22.29
C ILE A 200 10.82 -10.32 20.77
N VAL A 201 11.74 -11.14 20.26
CA VAL A 201 11.77 -11.48 18.82
C VAL A 201 10.44 -12.07 18.36
N ARG A 202 9.85 -12.97 19.16
CA ARG A 202 8.54 -13.54 18.83
C ARG A 202 7.45 -12.47 18.84
N ILE A 203 7.40 -11.60 19.84
CA ILE A 203 6.43 -10.49 19.92
C ILE A 203 6.55 -9.59 18.69
N VAL A 204 7.76 -9.20 18.29
CA VAL A 204 8.01 -8.36 17.11
C VAL A 204 7.44 -9.01 15.83
N TRP A 205 7.66 -10.31 15.65
CA TRP A 205 7.10 -11.07 14.53
C TRP A 205 5.57 -11.13 14.56
N LEU A 206 4.99 -11.36 15.74
CA LEU A 206 3.55 -11.38 15.90
C LEU A 206 2.95 -10.02 15.53
N VAL A 207 3.52 -8.93 16.04
CA VAL A 207 3.11 -7.57 15.69
C VAL A 207 3.21 -7.34 14.18
N PHE A 208 4.31 -7.73 13.56
CA PHE A 208 4.50 -7.62 12.11
C PHE A 208 3.41 -8.36 11.32
N VAL A 209 3.14 -9.62 11.64
CA VAL A 209 2.09 -10.42 10.97
C VAL A 209 0.70 -9.82 11.21
N MET A 210 0.40 -9.41 12.45
CA MET A 210 -0.88 -8.81 12.81
C MET A 210 -1.11 -7.50 12.05
N LEU A 211 -0.09 -6.65 11.92
CA LEU A 211 -0.18 -5.41 11.12
C LEU A 211 -0.43 -5.71 9.63
N TYR A 212 0.28 -6.69 9.06
CA TYR A 212 0.05 -7.09 7.67
C TYR A 212 -1.38 -7.58 7.44
N LEU A 213 -1.88 -8.46 8.32
CA LEU A 213 -3.25 -8.99 8.25
C LEU A 213 -4.29 -7.89 8.49
N TYR A 214 -4.03 -6.97 9.40
CA TYR A 214 -4.89 -5.82 9.68
C TYR A 214 -5.03 -4.93 8.44
N GLN A 215 -3.91 -4.59 7.81
CA GLN A 215 -3.91 -3.81 6.58
C GLN A 215 -4.57 -4.56 5.41
N PHE A 216 -4.30 -5.86 5.26
CA PHE A 216 -4.97 -6.70 4.27
C PHE A 216 -6.49 -6.69 4.46
N TYR A 217 -6.97 -6.82 5.70
CA TYR A 217 -8.40 -6.70 6.02
C TYR A 217 -8.96 -5.36 5.57
N PHE A 218 -8.28 -4.24 5.86
CA PHE A 218 -8.74 -2.92 5.42
C PHE A 218 -8.82 -2.80 3.90
N ILE A 219 -7.82 -3.31 3.18
CA ILE A 219 -7.81 -3.26 1.71
C ILE A 219 -8.94 -4.13 1.16
N SER A 220 -9.08 -5.38 1.61
CA SER A 220 -10.15 -6.27 1.16
C SER A 220 -11.55 -5.73 1.49
N ALA A 221 -11.75 -5.16 2.67
CA ALA A 221 -13.05 -4.61 3.09
C ALA A 221 -13.40 -3.28 2.40
N ASN A 222 -12.43 -2.61 1.77
CA ASN A 222 -12.63 -1.32 1.10
C ASN A 222 -12.38 -1.37 -0.42
N ALA A 223 -12.09 -2.55 -0.97
CA ALA A 223 -11.94 -2.73 -2.40
C ALA A 223 -13.31 -2.61 -3.11
N VAL A 224 -13.39 -1.68 -4.07
CA VAL A 224 -14.55 -1.51 -4.96
C VAL A 224 -14.14 -1.93 -6.36
N ASP A 225 -15.03 -2.64 -7.05
CA ASP A 225 -14.83 -3.13 -8.41
C ASP A 225 -15.07 -2.03 -9.44
N ILE A 226 -14.18 -1.04 -9.44
CA ILE A 226 -14.20 0.09 -10.35
C ILE A 226 -12.75 0.50 -10.67
N PRO A 227 -12.46 0.91 -11.92
CA PRO A 227 -11.15 1.45 -12.28
C PRO A 227 -10.88 2.77 -11.54
N PHE A 228 -9.66 2.93 -11.06
CA PHE A 228 -9.16 4.13 -10.40
C PHE A 228 -8.18 4.89 -11.31
N PHE A 229 -8.48 6.16 -11.59
CA PHE A 229 -7.66 7.07 -12.41
C PHE A 229 -7.07 6.46 -13.69
N GLU A 230 -5.79 6.09 -13.67
CA GLU A 230 -5.02 5.60 -14.82
C GLU A 230 -5.54 4.24 -15.33
N GLU A 231 -6.34 3.53 -14.55
CA GLU A 231 -6.95 2.26 -14.95
C GLU A 231 -8.04 2.43 -16.02
N TRP A 232 -8.66 3.61 -16.11
CA TRP A 232 -9.61 3.91 -17.19
C TRP A 232 -8.95 3.87 -18.57
N GLU A 233 -7.62 4.04 -18.63
CA GLU A 233 -6.86 3.99 -19.88
C GLU A 233 -6.83 2.61 -20.53
N TYR A 234 -7.20 1.56 -19.79
CA TYR A 234 -7.41 0.22 -20.36
C TYR A 234 -8.61 0.15 -21.32
N PHE A 235 -9.48 1.16 -21.30
CA PHE A 235 -10.66 1.21 -22.16
C PHE A 235 -10.54 2.21 -23.31
N ARG A 236 -9.35 2.77 -23.56
CA ARG A 236 -9.11 3.54 -24.79
C ARG A 236 -9.26 2.67 -26.04
N SER A 237 -9.69 3.25 -27.15
CA SER A 237 -9.58 2.61 -28.45
C SER A 237 -8.16 2.07 -28.70
N ASN A 238 -8.05 0.80 -29.11
CA ASN A 238 -6.78 0.06 -29.34
C ASN A 238 -5.91 -0.22 -28.09
N SER A 239 -6.45 -0.07 -26.87
CA SER A 239 -5.76 -0.48 -25.64
C SER A 239 -6.04 -1.95 -25.30
N LEU A 240 -6.81 -2.25 -24.24
CA LEU A 240 -7.17 -3.63 -23.89
C LEU A 240 -8.15 -4.21 -24.93
N GLY A 241 -7.85 -5.43 -25.36
CA GLY A 241 -8.65 -6.18 -26.32
C GLY A 241 -9.02 -7.57 -25.80
N ASN A 242 -10.06 -8.15 -26.40
CA ASN A 242 -10.39 -9.55 -26.15
C ASN A 242 -9.28 -10.48 -26.66
N ASP A 243 -8.69 -10.19 -27.81
CA ASP A 243 -7.58 -11.00 -28.30
C ASP A 243 -6.26 -10.57 -27.66
N PHE A 244 -5.36 -11.55 -27.48
CA PHE A 244 -4.03 -11.28 -26.98
C PHE A 244 -3.17 -10.63 -28.06
N SER A 245 -2.51 -9.51 -27.74
CA SER A 245 -1.62 -8.80 -28.65
C SER A 245 -0.25 -8.56 -28.01
N TRP A 246 0.80 -9.11 -28.62
CA TRP A 246 2.19 -8.86 -28.22
C TRP A 246 2.56 -7.38 -28.36
N ALA A 247 2.07 -6.73 -29.41
CA ALA A 247 2.29 -5.30 -29.63
C ALA A 247 1.70 -4.48 -28.47
N TRP A 248 0.48 -4.79 -28.04
CA TRP A 248 -0.15 -4.15 -26.88
C TRP A 248 0.61 -4.44 -25.58
N LEU A 249 0.99 -5.69 -25.36
CA LEU A 249 1.67 -6.12 -24.14
C LEU A 249 2.98 -5.33 -23.93
N PHE A 250 3.76 -5.16 -24.99
CA PHE A 250 5.03 -4.45 -24.96
C PHE A 250 4.94 -2.94 -25.19
N ALA A 251 3.78 -2.42 -25.61
CA ALA A 251 3.57 -0.98 -25.76
C ALA A 251 3.72 -0.24 -24.42
N PHE A 252 4.08 1.03 -24.49
CA PHE A 252 4.07 1.92 -23.34
C PHE A 252 2.63 2.20 -22.88
N ALA A 253 2.40 2.19 -21.57
CA ALA A 253 1.25 2.83 -20.93
C ALA A 253 1.78 4.13 -20.29
N ASP A 254 1.37 5.27 -20.84
CA ASP A 254 2.01 6.56 -20.63
C ASP A 254 3.53 6.50 -20.89
N TYR A 255 4.33 6.49 -19.81
CA TYR A 255 5.79 6.48 -19.85
C TYR A 255 6.38 5.16 -19.33
N HIS A 256 5.52 4.17 -19.10
CA HIS A 256 5.86 2.93 -18.43
C HIS A 256 5.68 1.72 -19.36
N ARG A 257 6.72 0.89 -19.48
CA ARG A 257 6.56 -0.49 -19.97
C ARG A 257 6.25 -1.37 -18.78
N ILE A 258 5.02 -1.89 -18.76
CA ILE A 258 4.39 -2.57 -17.62
C ILE A 258 3.87 -3.93 -18.05
N VAL A 259 4.75 -4.69 -18.74
CA VAL A 259 4.43 -5.94 -19.46
C VAL A 259 3.74 -6.93 -18.54
N LEU A 260 4.31 -7.19 -17.36
CA LEU A 260 3.76 -8.17 -16.43
C LEU A 260 2.40 -7.73 -15.86
N THR A 261 2.21 -6.44 -15.59
CA THR A 261 0.93 -5.90 -15.11
C THR A 261 -0.14 -5.98 -16.19
N LYS A 262 0.19 -5.66 -17.44
CA LYS A 262 -0.70 -5.86 -18.60
C LYS A 262 -1.07 -7.33 -18.78
N LEU A 263 -0.12 -8.24 -18.63
CA LEU A 263 -0.40 -9.67 -18.69
C LEU A 263 -1.39 -10.10 -17.60
N VAL A 264 -1.19 -9.64 -16.35
CA VAL A 264 -2.11 -9.94 -15.25
C VAL A 264 -3.50 -9.33 -15.49
N ILE A 265 -3.58 -8.09 -15.98
CA ILE A 265 -4.84 -7.45 -16.36
C ILE A 265 -5.57 -8.23 -17.46
N TRP A 266 -4.85 -8.68 -18.49
CA TRP A 266 -5.44 -9.48 -19.55
C TRP A 266 -5.93 -10.84 -19.04
N LEU A 267 -5.18 -11.51 -18.16
CA LEU A 267 -5.63 -12.73 -17.50
C LEU A 267 -6.85 -12.47 -16.61
N ASN A 268 -6.88 -11.34 -15.90
CA ASN A 268 -8.03 -10.94 -15.08
C ASN A 268 -9.28 -10.72 -15.93
N LEU A 269 -9.13 -10.06 -17.09
CA LEU A 269 -10.20 -9.95 -18.09
C LEU A 269 -10.71 -11.32 -18.51
N LYS A 270 -9.82 -12.28 -18.80
CA LYS A 270 -10.23 -13.60 -19.31
C LYS A 270 -10.83 -14.54 -18.26
N LEU A 271 -10.36 -14.46 -17.02
CA LEU A 271 -10.73 -15.40 -15.98
C LEU A 271 -11.83 -14.86 -15.05
N PHE A 272 -11.93 -13.53 -14.91
CA PHE A 272 -12.81 -12.90 -13.92
C PHE A 272 -13.59 -11.70 -14.48
N SER A 273 -13.51 -11.45 -15.80
CA SER A 273 -14.08 -10.26 -16.47
C SER A 273 -13.59 -8.94 -15.89
N LEU A 274 -12.30 -8.90 -15.56
CA LEU A 274 -11.59 -7.72 -15.08
C LEU A 274 -12.14 -7.18 -13.74
N ASP A 275 -12.22 -8.08 -12.75
CA ASP A 275 -12.56 -7.73 -11.36
C ASP A 275 -11.41 -6.90 -10.74
N PHE A 276 -11.63 -5.59 -10.65
CA PHE A 276 -10.67 -4.65 -10.05
C PHE A 276 -10.57 -4.84 -8.55
N ALA A 277 -11.65 -5.21 -7.86
CA ALA A 277 -11.59 -5.45 -6.41
C ALA A 277 -10.70 -6.65 -6.10
N GLY A 278 -10.91 -7.76 -6.81
CA GLY A 278 -10.06 -8.95 -6.75
C GLY A 278 -8.59 -8.63 -7.09
N GLN A 279 -8.35 -7.76 -8.08
CA GLN A 279 -7.00 -7.36 -8.44
C GLN A 279 -6.32 -6.46 -7.40
N LYS A 280 -7.06 -5.55 -6.72
CA LYS A 280 -6.55 -4.76 -5.59
C LYS A 280 -6.11 -5.68 -4.43
N ILE A 281 -6.90 -6.73 -4.15
CA ILE A 281 -6.56 -7.76 -3.15
C ILE A 281 -5.31 -8.53 -3.59
N PHE A 282 -5.28 -9.02 -4.83
CA PHE A 282 -4.13 -9.74 -5.38
C PHE A 282 -2.85 -8.90 -5.33
N ASN A 283 -2.95 -7.62 -5.67
CA ASN A 283 -1.86 -6.67 -5.60
C ASN A 283 -1.22 -6.61 -4.20
N TYR A 284 -2.02 -6.57 -3.14
CA TYR A 284 -1.50 -6.59 -1.77
C TYR A 284 -0.97 -7.96 -1.31
N LEU A 285 -1.45 -9.07 -1.91
CA LEU A 285 -0.83 -10.38 -1.70
C LEU A 285 0.57 -10.43 -2.31
N VAL A 286 0.77 -9.85 -3.50
CA VAL A 286 2.11 -9.71 -4.11
C VAL A 286 3.02 -8.88 -3.21
N TYR A 287 2.51 -7.83 -2.58
CA TYR A 287 3.25 -7.08 -1.56
C TYR A 287 3.71 -7.96 -0.37
N GLY A 288 2.85 -8.87 0.11
CA GLY A 288 3.25 -9.87 1.10
C GLY A 288 4.42 -10.75 0.64
N CYS A 289 4.43 -11.15 -0.64
CA CYS A 289 5.56 -11.90 -1.23
C CYS A 289 6.86 -11.08 -1.26
N ILE A 290 6.80 -9.76 -1.45
CA ILE A 290 7.97 -8.87 -1.38
C ILE A 290 8.56 -8.90 0.04
N LEU A 291 7.72 -8.78 1.07
CA LEU A 291 8.15 -8.84 2.47
C LEU A 291 8.83 -10.18 2.80
N LEU A 292 8.25 -11.30 2.36
CA LEU A 292 8.86 -12.62 2.48
C LEU A 292 10.19 -12.71 1.72
N GLY A 293 10.27 -12.10 0.53
CA GLY A 293 11.48 -12.00 -0.28
C GLY A 293 12.60 -11.25 0.44
N ILE A 294 12.30 -10.09 1.04
CA ILE A 294 13.26 -9.29 1.82
C ILE A 294 13.78 -10.10 3.01
N PHE A 295 12.87 -10.81 3.70
CA PHE A 295 13.25 -11.67 4.81
C PHE A 295 14.15 -12.84 4.39
N ARG A 296 13.83 -13.50 3.28
CA ARG A 296 14.66 -14.56 2.69
C ARG A 296 16.03 -14.03 2.23
N LEU A 297 16.07 -12.82 1.68
CA LEU A 297 17.32 -12.16 1.29
C LEU A 297 18.19 -11.89 2.52
N LYS A 298 17.61 -11.42 3.64
CA LYS A 298 18.32 -11.29 4.92
C LYS A 298 18.91 -12.63 5.38
N PHE A 299 18.16 -13.74 5.27
CA PHE A 299 18.68 -15.07 5.61
C PHE A 299 19.87 -15.47 4.74
N LYS A 300 19.81 -15.17 3.44
CA LYS A 300 20.93 -15.40 2.54
C LYS A 300 22.15 -14.54 2.90
N MET A 301 21.96 -13.27 3.24
CA MET A 301 23.06 -12.34 3.52
C MET A 301 23.79 -12.67 4.82
N ILE A 302 23.08 -12.96 5.91
CA ILE A 302 23.68 -13.05 7.25
C ILE A 302 23.33 -14.34 8.02
N GLY A 303 22.53 -15.23 7.44
CA GLY A 303 22.06 -16.44 8.08
C GLY A 303 20.75 -16.27 8.86
N GLU A 304 20.10 -17.40 9.15
CA GLU A 304 18.80 -17.47 9.82
C GLU A 304 18.84 -16.86 11.23
N ASN A 305 19.81 -17.31 12.04
CA ASN A 305 19.90 -16.98 13.46
C ASN A 305 20.58 -15.64 13.79
N ARG A 306 21.08 -14.90 12.78
CA ARG A 306 21.71 -13.58 12.99
C ARG A 306 20.69 -12.46 12.82
N PHE A 307 20.81 -11.39 13.59
CA PHE A 307 19.89 -10.24 13.54
C PHE A 307 18.40 -10.61 13.64
N CYS A 308 18.01 -11.31 14.71
CA CYS A 308 16.63 -11.75 14.94
C CYS A 308 15.60 -10.61 15.02
N PHE A 309 16.04 -9.38 15.32
CA PHE A 309 15.19 -8.18 15.39
C PHE A 309 14.95 -7.51 14.03
N PHE A 310 15.44 -8.08 12.93
CA PHE A 310 15.21 -7.55 11.58
C PHE A 310 13.74 -7.21 11.26
N PRO A 311 12.72 -7.99 11.70
CA PRO A 311 11.32 -7.65 11.41
C PRO A 311 10.85 -6.36 12.08
N ALA A 312 11.52 -5.90 13.15
CA ALA A 312 11.21 -4.61 13.78
C ALA A 312 11.43 -3.45 12.81
N PHE A 313 12.38 -3.58 11.87
CA PHE A 313 12.60 -2.61 10.79
C PHE A 313 11.66 -2.82 9.61
N MET A 314 11.16 -4.05 9.41
CA MET A 314 10.15 -4.34 8.39
C MET A 314 8.77 -3.81 8.75
N ILE A 315 8.47 -3.56 10.03
CA ILE A 315 7.18 -3.00 10.47
C ILE A 315 6.88 -1.68 9.75
N PHE A 316 7.88 -0.81 9.53
CA PHE A 316 7.68 0.48 8.85
C PHE A 316 7.19 0.36 7.40
N LEU A 317 7.48 -0.76 6.75
CA LEU A 317 7.00 -1.05 5.41
C LEU A 317 5.47 -1.26 5.42
N LEU A 318 4.89 -1.71 6.53
CA LEU A 318 3.43 -1.88 6.74
C LEU A 318 2.71 -0.59 7.13
N SER A 319 3.34 0.58 6.94
CA SER A 319 2.66 1.86 7.11
C SER A 319 1.73 2.14 5.91
N PRO A 320 0.53 2.70 6.16
CA PRO A 320 -0.34 3.26 5.13
C PRO A 320 0.23 4.42 4.31
N ILE A 321 1.45 4.90 4.57
CA ILE A 321 2.05 6.03 3.82
C ILE A 321 2.08 5.78 2.30
N ALA A 322 2.25 4.52 1.88
CA ALA A 322 2.23 4.09 0.49
C ALA A 322 0.86 3.55 0.02
N PHE A 323 -0.25 4.04 0.61
CA PHE A 323 -1.59 3.50 0.36
C PHE A 323 -1.94 3.35 -1.12
N GLU A 324 -1.55 4.29 -1.99
CA GLU A 324 -1.85 4.23 -3.43
C GLU A 324 -1.32 2.95 -4.07
N ASN A 325 -0.12 2.50 -3.70
CA ASN A 325 0.41 1.25 -4.24
C ASN A 325 -0.35 0.03 -3.71
N HIS A 326 -0.97 0.14 -2.53
CA HIS A 326 -1.71 -0.95 -1.91
C HIS A 326 -3.14 -1.10 -2.45
N VAL A 327 -3.84 0.00 -2.79
CA VAL A 327 -5.27 -0.03 -3.17
C VAL A 327 -5.58 0.23 -4.64
N VAL A 328 -4.58 0.51 -5.47
CA VAL A 328 -4.79 0.74 -6.90
C VAL A 328 -4.30 -0.50 -7.65
N ALA A 329 -5.17 -1.13 -8.45
CA ALA A 329 -4.86 -2.36 -9.20
C ALA A 329 -3.73 -2.15 -10.22
N PHE A 330 -3.64 -0.96 -10.82
CA PHE A 330 -2.55 -0.54 -11.73
C PHE A 330 -1.18 -0.53 -11.05
N GLN A 331 -1.13 -0.28 -9.74
CA GLN A 331 0.14 -0.22 -9.01
C GLN A 331 0.78 -1.59 -8.75
N LEU A 332 0.14 -2.67 -9.19
CA LEU A 332 0.77 -3.98 -9.32
C LEU A 332 2.11 -3.93 -10.07
N GLN A 333 2.29 -2.97 -10.98
CA GLN A 333 3.57 -2.70 -11.65
C GLN A 333 4.75 -2.46 -10.68
N VAL A 334 4.51 -1.75 -9.58
CA VAL A 334 5.53 -1.41 -8.58
C VAL A 334 5.85 -2.66 -7.76
N HIS A 335 4.83 -3.37 -7.28
CA HIS A 335 5.01 -4.58 -6.49
C HIS A 335 5.72 -5.69 -7.28
N ILE A 336 5.34 -5.93 -8.54
CA ILE A 336 6.01 -6.91 -9.39
C ILE A 336 7.46 -6.48 -9.66
N MET A 337 7.72 -5.20 -9.97
CA MET A 337 9.08 -4.70 -10.14
C MET A 337 9.93 -4.97 -8.89
N LEU A 338 9.43 -4.64 -7.70
CA LEU A 338 10.13 -4.86 -6.44
C LEU A 338 10.33 -6.34 -6.13
N LEU A 339 9.33 -7.19 -6.38
CA LEU A 339 9.44 -8.63 -6.19
C LEU A 339 10.52 -9.23 -7.09
N CYS A 340 10.53 -8.87 -8.38
CA CYS A 340 11.57 -9.30 -9.32
C CYS A 340 12.94 -8.75 -8.96
N PHE A 341 13.04 -7.51 -8.48
CA PHE A 341 14.28 -6.89 -7.99
C PHE A 341 14.86 -7.67 -6.80
N ILE A 342 14.04 -7.97 -5.79
CA ILE A 342 14.46 -8.76 -4.62
C ILE A 342 14.85 -10.18 -5.04
N GLY A 343 14.10 -10.80 -5.94
CA GLY A 343 14.45 -12.09 -6.53
C GLY A 343 15.81 -12.05 -7.24
N ALA A 344 16.06 -11.02 -8.05
CA ALA A 344 17.34 -10.82 -8.72
C ALA A 344 18.48 -10.70 -7.70
N LEU A 345 18.33 -9.90 -6.63
CA LEU A 345 19.32 -9.79 -5.55
C LEU A 345 19.61 -11.12 -4.84
N ILE A 346 18.57 -11.95 -4.64
CA ILE A 346 18.75 -13.31 -4.09
C ILE A 346 19.66 -14.13 -5.00
N HIS A 347 19.60 -13.98 -6.32
CA HIS A 347 20.40 -14.77 -7.26
C HIS A 347 21.67 -14.08 -7.79
N ALA A 348 21.85 -12.79 -7.53
CA ALA A 348 22.94 -11.96 -8.06
C ALA A 348 24.33 -12.39 -7.57
N TYR A 349 24.42 -12.84 -6.32
CA TYR A 349 25.70 -13.12 -5.66
C TYR A 349 25.69 -14.51 -5.02
N ASN A 350 26.57 -15.38 -5.53
CA ASN A 350 26.86 -16.70 -4.97
C ASN A 350 28.38 -16.91 -4.90
N GLU A 351 28.81 -17.62 -3.84
CA GLU A 351 30.19 -18.08 -3.69
C GLU A 351 30.53 -19.12 -4.76
N GLN A 352 29.66 -20.13 -4.91
CA GLN A 352 29.75 -21.09 -6.00
C GLN A 352 28.99 -20.56 -7.23
N LYS A 353 29.70 -20.40 -8.35
CA LYS A 353 29.09 -19.95 -9.60
C LYS A 353 28.21 -21.05 -10.16
N SER A 354 26.97 -20.69 -10.48
CA SER A 354 25.97 -21.61 -11.02
C SER A 354 25.28 -20.92 -12.17
N LEU A 355 25.32 -21.55 -13.35
CA LEU A 355 24.65 -21.05 -14.55
C LEU A 355 23.15 -20.85 -14.31
N ARG A 356 22.52 -21.74 -13.53
CA ARG A 356 21.11 -21.60 -13.13
C ARG A 356 20.85 -20.29 -12.39
N ALA A 357 21.70 -19.94 -11.43
CA ALA A 357 21.54 -18.69 -10.69
C ALA A 357 21.81 -17.45 -11.57
N THR A 358 22.76 -17.54 -12.49
CA THR A 358 23.01 -16.51 -13.50
C THR A 358 21.78 -16.27 -14.37
N ILE A 359 21.21 -17.33 -14.95
CA ILE A 359 20.00 -17.24 -15.77
C ILE A 359 18.83 -16.65 -14.96
N LEU A 360 18.60 -17.14 -13.73
CA LEU A 360 17.54 -16.62 -12.87
C LEU A 360 17.72 -15.13 -12.54
N PHE A 361 18.94 -14.69 -12.21
CA PHE A 361 19.21 -13.27 -12.04
C PHE A 361 18.91 -12.47 -13.30
N SER A 362 19.36 -12.95 -14.47
CA SER A 362 19.19 -12.22 -15.73
C SER A 362 17.72 -12.09 -16.09
N ILE A 363 16.96 -13.17 -16.00
CA ILE A 363 15.51 -13.17 -16.24
C ILE A 363 14.82 -12.23 -15.26
N LEU A 364 15.08 -12.35 -13.95
CA LEU A 364 14.44 -11.49 -12.94
C LEU A 364 14.83 -10.01 -13.10
N THR A 365 16.04 -9.72 -13.57
CA THR A 365 16.48 -8.36 -13.91
C THR A 365 15.72 -7.83 -15.12
N VAL A 366 15.54 -8.62 -16.17
CA VAL A 366 14.71 -8.25 -17.33
C VAL A 366 13.26 -8.02 -16.89
N LEU A 367 12.68 -8.91 -16.09
CA LEU A 367 11.32 -8.73 -15.57
C LEU A 367 11.20 -7.45 -14.73
N THR A 368 12.23 -7.10 -13.95
CA THR A 368 12.28 -5.82 -13.22
C THR A 368 12.21 -4.63 -14.19
N ILE A 369 13.02 -4.65 -15.28
CA ILE A 369 13.06 -3.60 -16.31
C ILE A 369 11.70 -3.41 -17.01
N TYR A 370 10.98 -4.50 -17.24
CA TYR A 370 9.70 -4.51 -17.96
C TYR A 370 8.46 -4.44 -17.07
N SER A 371 8.64 -4.28 -15.76
CA SER A 371 7.52 -4.12 -14.82
C SER A 371 7.19 -2.66 -14.56
N TYR A 372 8.19 -1.77 -14.50
CA TYR A 372 7.99 -0.35 -14.24
C TYR A 372 9.21 0.48 -14.70
N SER A 373 9.04 1.77 -15.00
CA SER A 373 10.16 2.57 -15.57
C SER A 373 11.34 2.76 -14.62
N ALA A 374 11.11 2.88 -13.30
CA ALA A 374 12.21 2.88 -12.34
C ALA A 374 12.99 1.55 -12.36
N GLY A 375 12.32 0.47 -12.78
CA GLY A 375 12.89 -0.86 -12.98
C GLY A 375 14.01 -0.89 -14.02
N LEU A 376 13.98 0.00 -15.02
CA LEU A 376 15.07 0.15 -15.99
C LEU A 376 16.38 0.53 -15.27
N VAL A 377 16.33 1.57 -14.44
CA VAL A 377 17.51 2.07 -13.72
C VAL A 377 17.94 1.06 -12.65
N ILE A 378 17.00 0.48 -11.90
CA ILE A 378 17.27 -0.60 -10.95
C ILE A 378 18.00 -1.77 -11.64
N GLY A 379 17.53 -2.20 -12.82
CA GLY A 379 18.11 -3.30 -13.57
C GLY A 379 19.52 -3.00 -14.10
N VAL A 380 19.76 -1.77 -14.58
CA VAL A 380 21.10 -1.30 -14.95
C VAL A 380 22.03 -1.32 -13.73
N THR A 381 21.59 -0.77 -12.60
CA THR A 381 22.40 -0.74 -11.38
C THR A 381 22.72 -2.16 -10.89
N LEU A 382 21.77 -3.10 -10.95
CA LEU A 382 22.00 -4.51 -10.65
C LEU A 382 23.10 -5.12 -11.53
N LEU A 383 22.99 -4.93 -12.86
CA LEU A 383 23.95 -5.44 -13.83
C LEU A 383 25.35 -4.85 -13.60
N LEU A 384 25.45 -3.53 -13.39
CA LEU A 384 26.71 -2.84 -13.18
C LEU A 384 27.37 -3.25 -11.86
N CYS A 385 26.65 -3.26 -10.73
CA CYS A 385 27.20 -3.65 -9.44
C CYS A 385 27.67 -5.11 -9.46
N ARG A 386 26.86 -6.02 -10.03
CA ARG A 386 27.26 -7.42 -10.21
C ARG A 386 28.51 -7.53 -11.09
N SER A 387 28.58 -6.74 -12.15
CA SER A 387 29.73 -6.76 -13.06
C SER A 387 31.02 -6.31 -12.37
N ILE A 388 30.95 -5.23 -11.60
CA ILE A 388 32.08 -4.72 -10.80
C ILE A 388 32.54 -5.79 -9.80
N TYR A 389 31.59 -6.41 -9.08
CA TYR A 389 31.92 -7.47 -8.13
C TYR A 389 32.63 -8.66 -8.80
N LEU A 390 32.08 -9.19 -9.90
CA LEU A 390 32.64 -10.35 -10.60
C LEU A 390 34.01 -10.04 -11.20
N PHE A 391 34.18 -8.86 -11.79
CA PHE A 391 35.44 -8.44 -12.37
C PHE A 391 36.51 -8.25 -11.29
N ALA A 392 36.21 -7.48 -10.24
CA ALA A 392 37.18 -7.23 -9.19
C ALA A 392 37.44 -8.48 -8.35
N ALA A 393 36.43 -9.04 -7.69
CA ALA A 393 36.63 -10.17 -6.77
C ALA A 393 37.07 -11.46 -7.49
N GLY A 394 36.53 -11.72 -8.68
CA GLY A 394 36.79 -12.95 -9.43
C GLY A 394 38.04 -12.89 -10.33
N ILE A 395 38.21 -11.81 -11.10
CA ILE A 395 39.28 -11.75 -12.12
C ILE A 395 40.56 -11.15 -11.55
N ILE A 396 40.46 -10.00 -10.87
CA ILE A 396 41.64 -9.30 -10.32
C ILE A 396 42.14 -10.03 -9.07
N TRP A 397 41.25 -10.31 -8.13
CA TRP A 397 41.61 -10.87 -6.82
C TRP A 397 41.57 -12.40 -6.75
N GLN A 398 41.24 -13.08 -7.86
CA GLN A 398 41.23 -14.55 -8.01
C GLN A 398 40.51 -15.33 -6.89
N ARG A 399 39.50 -14.73 -6.26
CA ARG A 399 38.73 -15.40 -5.19
C ARG A 399 37.76 -16.46 -5.72
N THR A 400 37.57 -16.52 -7.03
CA THR A 400 36.70 -17.47 -7.70
C THR A 400 37.32 -17.80 -9.06
N GLU A 401 36.93 -18.92 -9.65
CA GLU A 401 37.45 -19.32 -10.97
C GLU A 401 37.17 -18.25 -12.03
N ARG A 402 38.24 -17.74 -12.65
CA ARG A 402 38.18 -16.67 -13.66
C ARG A 402 37.25 -17.02 -14.82
N LYS A 403 37.34 -18.26 -15.33
CA LYS A 403 36.50 -18.73 -16.45
C LYS A 403 35.02 -18.70 -16.10
N ALA A 404 34.66 -19.18 -14.90
CA ALA A 404 33.28 -19.16 -14.43
C ALA A 404 32.76 -17.73 -14.27
N CYS A 405 33.59 -16.80 -13.78
CA CYS A 405 33.20 -15.39 -13.67
C CYS A 405 33.02 -14.70 -15.02
N LEU A 406 33.89 -14.98 -15.99
CA LEU A 406 33.75 -14.47 -17.36
C LEU A 406 32.49 -15.01 -18.04
N LEU A 407 32.22 -16.31 -17.91
CA LEU A 407 31.00 -16.91 -18.44
C LEU A 407 29.75 -16.30 -17.79
N ASP A 408 29.77 -16.09 -16.47
CA ASP A 408 28.67 -15.47 -15.72
C ASP A 408 28.38 -14.03 -16.22
N LEU A 409 29.43 -13.23 -16.43
CA LEU A 409 29.33 -11.89 -17.03
C LEU A 409 28.75 -11.95 -18.44
N LEU A 410 29.32 -12.79 -19.31
CA LEU A 410 28.90 -12.90 -20.70
C LEU A 410 27.42 -13.30 -20.81
N VAL A 411 26.99 -14.31 -20.06
CA VAL A 411 25.59 -14.76 -20.07
C VAL A 411 24.66 -13.67 -19.52
N SER A 412 25.05 -12.98 -18.44
CA SER A 412 24.24 -11.89 -17.88
C SER A 412 24.03 -10.74 -18.86
N TRP A 413 25.12 -10.29 -19.49
CA TRP A 413 25.08 -9.22 -20.50
C TRP A 413 24.35 -9.64 -21.76
N ALA A 414 24.57 -10.87 -22.26
CA ALA A 414 23.91 -11.38 -23.46
C ALA A 414 22.38 -11.45 -23.33
N ILE A 415 21.86 -11.68 -22.12
CA ILE A 415 20.41 -11.69 -21.86
C ILE A 415 19.88 -10.28 -21.60
N ILE A 416 20.52 -9.52 -20.70
CA ILE A 416 19.96 -8.24 -20.22
C ILE A 416 20.11 -7.12 -21.26
N LEU A 417 21.26 -7.04 -21.95
CA LEU A 417 21.56 -5.94 -22.86
C LEU A 417 20.57 -5.84 -24.04
N PRO A 418 20.24 -6.93 -24.77
CA PRO A 418 19.25 -6.84 -25.85
C PRO A 418 17.87 -6.40 -25.33
N CYS A 419 17.45 -6.91 -24.17
CA CYS A 419 16.19 -6.51 -23.54
C CYS A 419 16.21 -5.03 -23.13
N LEU A 420 17.34 -4.51 -22.65
CA LEU A 420 17.50 -3.09 -22.32
C LEU A 420 17.43 -2.21 -23.57
N LEU A 421 18.09 -2.61 -24.66
CA LEU A 421 18.02 -1.88 -25.93
C LEU A 421 16.60 -1.91 -26.50
N PHE A 422 15.94 -3.07 -26.45
CA PHE A 422 14.56 -3.21 -26.90
C PHE A 422 13.59 -2.34 -26.11
N TRP A 423 13.85 -2.04 -24.83
CA TRP A 423 12.99 -1.20 -23.99
C TRP A 423 12.77 0.19 -24.60
N PHE A 424 13.76 0.74 -25.32
CA PHE A 424 13.67 2.06 -25.95
C PHE A 424 12.88 2.08 -27.26
N THR A 425 12.59 0.92 -27.86
CA THR A 425 11.80 0.85 -29.10
C THR A 425 10.38 1.36 -28.86
N GLY A 426 9.75 2.02 -29.85
CA GLY A 426 8.35 2.47 -29.73
C GLY A 426 8.06 3.49 -28.63
N ARG A 427 9.09 4.07 -27.98
CA ARG A 427 8.91 5.15 -27.00
C ARG A 427 8.47 6.42 -27.72
N GLN A 428 7.21 6.81 -27.54
CA GLN A 428 6.70 8.06 -28.11
C GLN A 428 7.21 9.26 -27.30
N LYS A 429 7.72 10.29 -28.00
CA LYS A 429 7.95 11.61 -27.39
C LYS A 429 6.58 12.30 -27.28
N VAL A 430 5.96 12.24 -26.12
CA VAL A 430 4.74 13.01 -25.87
C VAL A 430 5.16 14.48 -25.75
N GLY A 431 4.68 15.33 -26.66
CA GLY A 431 5.12 16.73 -26.79
C GLY A 431 4.81 17.62 -25.57
N THR A 432 3.94 17.17 -24.67
CA THR A 432 3.55 17.88 -23.44
C THR A 432 4.32 17.43 -22.20
N LEU A 433 5.37 16.62 -22.37
CA LEU A 433 6.17 16.16 -21.24
C LEU A 433 6.83 17.34 -20.51
N PRO A 434 6.74 17.39 -19.17
CA PRO A 434 7.55 18.30 -18.38
C PRO A 434 9.03 18.10 -18.71
N GLN A 435 9.79 19.20 -18.69
CA GLN A 435 11.23 19.15 -18.86
C GLN A 435 11.85 18.19 -17.82
N LEU A 436 12.73 17.31 -18.29
CA LEU A 436 13.52 16.43 -17.42
C LEU A 436 14.45 17.29 -16.58
N ILE A 437 14.44 17.07 -15.27
CA ILE A 437 15.28 17.80 -14.33
C ILE A 437 16.53 16.97 -14.05
N LEU A 438 17.68 17.41 -14.55
CA LEU A 438 18.94 16.68 -14.43
C LEU A 438 19.64 16.97 -13.08
N PRO A 439 20.62 16.15 -12.65
CA PRO A 439 21.29 16.32 -11.35
C PRO A 439 22.09 17.62 -11.17
N ASN A 440 22.29 18.41 -12.23
CA ASN A 440 22.89 19.74 -12.15
C ASN A 440 21.89 20.83 -11.74
N ASP A 441 20.59 20.52 -11.69
CA ASP A 441 19.52 21.40 -11.23
C ASP A 441 19.21 21.13 -9.76
N SER A 442 19.05 22.17 -8.92
CA SER A 442 18.76 22.00 -7.49
C SER A 442 17.43 21.29 -7.23
N ARG A 443 16.44 21.47 -8.11
CA ARG A 443 15.11 20.84 -7.98
C ARG A 443 15.18 19.32 -8.02
N PHE A 444 16.19 18.76 -8.70
CA PHE A 444 16.46 17.31 -8.66
C PHE A 444 16.79 16.86 -7.24
N TRP A 445 17.70 17.57 -6.57
CA TRP A 445 18.15 17.23 -5.22
C TRP A 445 17.06 17.45 -4.19
N ASP A 446 16.29 18.53 -4.33
CA ASP A 446 15.13 18.80 -3.48
C ASP A 446 14.14 17.64 -3.58
N THR A 447 13.79 17.22 -4.79
CA THR A 447 12.86 16.10 -5.01
C THR A 447 13.43 14.79 -4.47
N LEU A 448 14.70 14.46 -4.76
CA LEU A 448 15.33 13.23 -4.32
C LEU A 448 15.39 13.12 -2.80
N LEU A 449 15.82 14.18 -2.13
CA LEU A 449 16.00 14.20 -0.67
C LEU A 449 14.64 14.16 0.05
N ASN A 450 13.62 14.83 -0.49
CA ASN A 450 12.25 14.72 0.02
C ASN A 450 11.65 13.32 -0.19
N LEU A 451 11.90 12.66 -1.33
CA LEU A 451 11.45 11.27 -1.54
C LEU A 451 12.11 10.31 -0.55
N ILE A 452 13.41 10.48 -0.30
CA ILE A 452 14.14 9.68 0.69
C ILE A 452 13.56 9.94 2.09
N SER A 453 13.38 11.19 2.50
CA SER A 453 12.85 11.50 3.84
C SER A 453 11.41 11.00 4.02
N PHE A 454 10.59 11.08 2.97
CA PHE A 454 9.23 10.54 2.98
C PHE A 454 9.20 9.03 3.18
N GLY A 455 10.12 8.29 2.55
CA GLY A 455 10.33 6.86 2.83
C GLY A 455 10.78 6.55 4.26
N PHE A 456 11.27 7.54 5.00
CA PHE A 456 11.58 7.44 6.42
C PHE A 456 10.49 8.06 7.32
N GLY A 457 9.30 8.39 6.78
CA GLY A 457 8.15 8.89 7.54
C GLY A 457 8.10 10.42 7.71
N PHE A 458 9.04 11.17 7.13
CA PHE A 458 9.01 12.63 7.20
C PHE A 458 8.10 13.19 6.11
N ARG A 459 6.93 13.71 6.49
CA ARG A 459 5.96 14.35 5.57
C ARG A 459 6.28 15.80 5.20
N VAL A 460 7.20 16.44 5.94
CA VAL A 460 7.56 17.83 5.71
C VAL A 460 8.54 17.92 4.55
N GLU A 461 8.24 18.77 3.57
CA GLU A 461 9.11 19.02 2.41
C GLU A 461 10.33 19.86 2.83
N GLN A 462 11.31 19.20 3.44
CA GLN A 462 12.57 19.78 3.88
C GLN A 462 13.74 18.88 3.50
N ILE A 463 14.79 19.51 2.99
CA ILE A 463 16.01 18.85 2.51
C ILE A 463 16.78 18.19 3.67
N ILE A 464 16.74 18.79 4.87
CA ILE A 464 17.56 18.37 6.03
C ILE A 464 17.24 16.91 6.46
N PRO A 465 15.97 16.52 6.73
CA PRO A 465 15.63 15.12 6.98
C PRO A 465 16.13 14.16 5.89
N GLY A 466 16.03 14.56 4.61
CA GLY A 466 16.50 13.78 3.47
C GLY A 466 18.01 13.55 3.50
N LEU A 467 18.80 14.58 3.80
CA LEU A 467 20.26 14.48 3.93
C LEU A 467 20.67 13.57 5.09
N LEU A 468 19.97 13.65 6.22
CA LEU A 468 20.22 12.79 7.37
C LEU A 468 19.92 11.31 7.03
N CYS A 469 18.79 11.06 6.38
CA CYS A 469 18.39 9.71 5.94
C CYS A 469 19.36 9.16 4.88
N LEU A 470 19.75 9.97 3.89
CA LEU A 470 20.72 9.59 2.88
C LEU A 470 22.09 9.27 3.51
N SER A 471 22.53 10.08 4.47
CA SER A 471 23.78 9.84 5.21
C SER A 471 23.71 8.53 6.00
N LEU A 472 22.59 8.28 6.67
CA LEU A 472 22.35 7.05 7.42
C LEU A 472 22.42 5.79 6.55
N VAL A 473 21.94 5.89 5.31
CA VAL A 473 21.99 4.85 4.28
C VAL A 473 23.42 4.73 3.74
N LEU A 474 24.03 5.79 3.22
CA LEU A 474 25.31 5.70 2.52
C LEU A 474 26.51 5.44 3.43
N PHE A 475 26.53 5.96 4.65
CA PHE A 475 27.67 5.81 5.56
C PHE A 475 28.09 4.34 5.79
N PRO A 476 27.21 3.42 6.21
CA PRO A 476 27.61 2.03 6.41
C PRO A 476 28.00 1.34 5.10
N ALA A 477 27.34 1.66 3.98
CA ALA A 477 27.67 1.11 2.67
C ALA A 477 29.10 1.48 2.24
N VAL A 478 29.45 2.78 2.34
CA VAL A 478 30.79 3.28 2.00
C VAL A 478 31.84 2.66 2.92
N LYS A 479 31.59 2.60 4.24
CA LYS A 479 32.54 1.99 5.18
C LYS A 479 32.76 0.50 4.93
N LEU A 480 31.72 -0.25 4.56
CA LEU A 480 31.83 -1.66 4.19
C LEU A 480 32.69 -1.88 2.94
N LEU A 481 32.63 -0.96 1.97
CA LEU A 481 33.43 -1.01 0.73
C LEU A 481 34.89 -0.56 0.94
N ILE A 482 35.15 0.32 1.91
CA ILE A 482 36.52 0.76 2.24
C ILE A 482 37.27 -0.33 3.02
N LYS A 483 36.60 -1.02 3.96
CA LYS A 483 37.24 -2.05 4.79
C LYS A 483 37.67 -3.27 3.96
N ALA A 484 38.96 -3.57 3.96
CA ALA A 484 39.56 -4.66 3.18
C ALA A 484 38.92 -6.05 3.44
N GLU A 485 38.55 -6.31 4.69
CA GLU A 485 37.93 -7.57 5.14
C GLU A 485 36.53 -7.77 4.55
N THR A 486 35.73 -6.69 4.46
CA THR A 486 34.31 -6.77 4.11
C THR A 486 34.03 -6.39 2.67
N ARG A 487 34.91 -5.62 2.02
CA ARG A 487 34.66 -5.01 0.69
C ARG A 487 34.33 -6.00 -0.41
N TRP A 488 34.82 -7.24 -0.32
CA TRP A 488 34.57 -8.30 -1.29
C TRP A 488 33.71 -9.43 -0.75
N SER A 489 33.03 -9.22 0.38
CA SER A 489 32.07 -10.21 0.88
C SER A 489 30.78 -10.16 0.04
N VAL A 490 30.18 -11.33 -0.18
CA VAL A 490 28.89 -11.46 -0.88
C VAL A 490 27.82 -10.59 -0.22
N SER A 491 27.72 -10.64 1.11
CA SER A 491 26.72 -9.91 1.88
C SER A 491 26.86 -8.39 1.74
N THR A 492 28.10 -7.87 1.69
CA THR A 492 28.37 -6.44 1.44
C THR A 492 27.83 -6.03 0.08
N TRP A 493 28.18 -6.75 -0.99
CA TRP A 493 27.73 -6.38 -2.33
C TRP A 493 26.22 -6.55 -2.51
N GLN A 494 25.61 -7.55 -1.87
CA GLN A 494 24.15 -7.68 -1.86
C GLN A 494 23.46 -6.46 -1.25
N VAL A 495 23.90 -6.00 -0.07
CA VAL A 495 23.26 -4.86 0.60
C VAL A 495 23.55 -3.54 -0.10
N VAL A 496 24.79 -3.33 -0.55
CA VAL A 496 25.20 -2.13 -1.31
C VAL A 496 24.42 -2.04 -2.62
N THR A 497 24.32 -3.15 -3.37
CA THR A 497 23.55 -3.16 -4.63
C THR A 497 22.09 -2.85 -4.37
N ALA A 498 21.49 -3.42 -3.32
CA ALA A 498 20.10 -3.12 -2.98
C ALA A 498 19.89 -1.61 -2.75
N MET A 499 20.75 -0.99 -1.95
CA MET A 499 20.66 0.43 -1.63
C MET A 499 20.91 1.32 -2.85
N LEU A 500 21.95 1.03 -3.65
CA LEU A 500 22.24 1.79 -4.86
C LEU A 500 21.14 1.65 -5.92
N SER A 501 20.55 0.46 -6.08
CA SER A 501 19.42 0.25 -6.99
C SER A 501 18.19 1.06 -6.56
N ILE A 502 17.85 1.06 -5.26
CA ILE A 502 16.74 1.85 -4.73
C ILE A 502 17.00 3.35 -4.94
N LEU A 503 18.19 3.84 -4.55
CA LEU A 503 18.57 5.24 -4.74
C LEU A 503 18.60 5.63 -6.22
N GLY A 504 19.06 4.74 -7.10
CA GLY A 504 19.03 4.93 -8.55
C GLY A 504 17.60 5.03 -9.09
N GLY A 505 16.68 4.19 -8.61
CA GLY A 505 15.25 4.29 -8.91
C GLY A 505 14.64 5.61 -8.46
N LEU A 506 14.94 6.06 -7.24
CA LEU A 506 14.49 7.35 -6.71
C LEU A 506 15.08 8.54 -7.47
N ALA A 507 16.36 8.46 -7.88
CA ALA A 507 16.98 9.46 -8.74
C ALA A 507 16.27 9.52 -10.10
N ALA A 508 15.95 8.37 -10.72
CA ALA A 508 15.21 8.33 -11.97
C ALA A 508 13.81 8.97 -11.86
N ILE A 509 13.13 8.71 -10.74
CA ILE A 509 11.84 9.36 -10.43
C ILE A 509 12.03 10.87 -10.30
N SER A 510 13.08 11.32 -9.59
CA SER A 510 13.39 12.74 -9.41
C SER A 510 13.66 13.45 -10.74
N VAL A 511 14.32 12.77 -11.70
CA VAL A 511 14.50 13.32 -13.06
C VAL A 511 13.16 13.53 -13.76
N GLY A 512 12.24 12.57 -13.65
CA GLY A 512 10.94 12.63 -14.30
C GLY A 512 9.89 13.47 -13.57
N ARG A 513 10.11 13.81 -12.30
CA ARG A 513 9.11 14.47 -11.43
C ARG A 513 9.56 15.79 -10.82
N GLY A 514 10.84 16.17 -10.90
CA GLY A 514 11.34 17.39 -10.27
C GLY A 514 10.81 18.71 -10.84
N SER A 515 10.12 18.68 -11.98
CA SER A 515 9.48 19.86 -12.58
C SER A 515 8.02 20.08 -12.13
N PHE A 516 7.43 19.16 -11.38
CA PHE A 516 6.06 19.33 -10.87
C PHE A 516 6.10 20.13 -9.55
N ILE A 517 5.37 21.24 -9.50
CA ILE A 517 5.19 22.04 -8.30
C ILE A 517 4.11 21.38 -7.42
N GLY A 518 4.42 21.02 -6.18
CA GLY A 518 3.52 20.38 -5.22
C GLY A 518 3.84 18.90 -4.94
N ALA A 519 3.11 18.30 -3.99
CA ALA A 519 3.33 16.93 -3.50
C ALA A 519 3.36 15.90 -4.65
N ALA A 520 4.56 15.62 -5.14
CA ALA A 520 4.80 14.80 -6.33
C ALA A 520 4.49 13.33 -6.06
N LYS A 521 3.21 12.93 -6.11
CA LYS A 521 2.73 11.52 -5.95
C LYS A 521 3.53 10.76 -4.88
N THR A 522 3.79 11.42 -3.73
CA THR A 522 4.79 11.01 -2.75
C THR A 522 4.47 9.64 -2.16
N SER A 523 3.18 9.34 -1.95
CA SER A 523 2.62 8.04 -1.58
C SER A 523 3.14 6.88 -2.46
N ARG A 524 3.11 7.00 -3.80
CA ARG A 524 3.55 5.94 -4.73
C ARG A 524 5.04 5.65 -4.62
N TYR A 525 5.84 6.68 -4.38
CA TYR A 525 7.30 6.57 -4.36
C TYR A 525 7.85 6.24 -2.96
N ALA A 526 7.06 6.48 -1.92
CA ALA A 526 7.37 6.14 -0.53
C ALA A 526 7.76 4.67 -0.37
N GLU A 527 7.05 3.76 -1.05
CA GLU A 527 7.30 2.33 -0.95
C GLU A 527 8.68 1.93 -1.49
N ILE A 528 9.13 2.56 -2.58
CA ILE A 528 10.48 2.31 -3.09
C ILE A 528 11.51 2.81 -2.07
N ALA A 529 11.27 3.99 -1.48
CA ALA A 529 12.19 4.62 -0.54
C ALA A 529 12.26 3.91 0.81
N PHE A 530 11.15 3.44 1.38
CA PHE A 530 11.16 2.82 2.71
C PHE A 530 11.89 1.46 2.76
N LEU A 531 12.20 0.86 1.60
CA LEU A 531 13.04 -0.34 1.51
C LEU A 531 14.47 -0.03 1.95
N LEU A 532 14.89 1.24 1.91
CA LEU A 532 16.16 1.67 2.47
C LEU A 532 16.24 1.42 3.98
N ILE A 533 15.13 1.39 4.72
CA ILE A 533 15.13 1.16 6.18
C ILE A 533 15.70 -0.23 6.51
N PRO A 534 15.11 -1.36 6.07
CA PRO A 534 15.66 -2.69 6.39
C PRO A 534 17.06 -2.89 5.79
N PHE A 535 17.38 -2.35 4.61
CA PHE A 535 18.71 -2.50 4.03
C PHE A 535 19.78 -1.66 4.73
N ALA A 536 19.45 -0.44 5.19
CA ALA A 536 20.35 0.34 6.03
C ALA A 536 20.61 -0.38 7.36
N ALA A 537 19.57 -0.95 7.99
CA ALA A 537 19.72 -1.74 9.20
C ALA A 537 20.64 -2.96 8.98
N LEU A 538 20.53 -3.65 7.84
CA LEU A 538 21.44 -4.74 7.46
C LEU A 538 22.88 -4.25 7.24
N ALA A 539 23.07 -3.11 6.59
CA ALA A 539 24.39 -2.54 6.35
C ALA A 539 25.07 -2.16 7.69
N TRP A 540 24.34 -1.54 8.62
CA TRP A 540 24.82 -1.25 9.97
C TRP A 540 25.12 -2.51 10.77
N TRP A 541 24.28 -3.55 10.67
CA TRP A 541 24.52 -4.85 11.29
C TRP A 541 25.82 -5.50 10.78
N LEU A 542 26.06 -5.45 9.46
CA LEU A 542 27.27 -5.97 8.84
C LEU A 542 28.51 -5.17 9.24
N LEU A 543 28.43 -3.83 9.22
CA LEU A 543 29.55 -2.95 9.55
C LEU A 543 30.03 -3.15 11.00
N LEU A 544 29.09 -3.33 11.91
CA LEU A 544 29.33 -3.42 13.35
C LEU A 544 29.23 -4.86 13.87
N LYS A 545 29.38 -5.87 13.01
CA LYS A 545 29.14 -7.30 13.33
C LYS A 545 29.77 -7.77 14.64
N GLU A 546 30.98 -7.30 14.95
CA GLU A 546 31.77 -7.68 16.13
C GLU A 546 31.60 -6.72 17.31
N SER A 547 31.00 -5.54 17.11
CA SER A 547 30.84 -4.53 18.15
C SER A 547 29.50 -4.67 18.89
N PRO A 548 29.46 -4.57 20.23
CA PRO A 548 28.19 -4.45 20.97
C PRO A 548 27.44 -3.15 20.62
N ARG A 549 28.14 -2.11 20.13
CA ARG A 549 27.56 -0.83 19.73
C ARG A 549 26.50 -0.97 18.62
N LYS A 550 26.50 -2.07 17.87
CA LYS A 550 25.47 -2.34 16.84
C LYS A 550 24.05 -2.25 17.38
N TYR A 551 23.80 -2.71 18.60
CA TYR A 551 22.47 -2.67 19.19
C TYR A 551 22.03 -1.25 19.54
N LEU A 552 22.95 -0.41 20.02
CA LEU A 552 22.70 1.00 20.27
C LEU A 552 22.42 1.74 18.96
N CYS A 553 23.26 1.58 17.95
CA CYS A 553 23.06 2.22 16.64
C CYS A 553 21.72 1.80 16.02
N LEU A 554 21.41 0.50 16.01
CA LEU A 554 20.14 -0.01 15.49
C LEU A 554 18.94 0.48 16.32
N GLY A 555 19.08 0.57 17.64
CA GLY A 555 18.05 1.14 18.51
C GLY A 555 17.77 2.61 18.21
N ILE A 556 18.82 3.42 17.98
CA ILE A 556 18.69 4.82 17.57
C ILE A 556 18.00 4.93 16.22
N ILE A 557 18.44 4.16 15.22
CA ILE A 557 17.82 4.16 13.88
C ILE A 557 16.34 3.80 13.98
N TRP A 558 16.03 2.71 14.68
CA TRP A 558 14.66 2.28 14.88
C TRP A 558 13.83 3.34 15.61
N GLY A 559 14.38 3.98 16.65
CA GLY A 559 13.73 5.04 17.40
C GLY A 559 13.43 6.28 16.54
N VAL A 560 14.37 6.69 15.69
CA VAL A 560 14.16 7.79 14.74
C VAL A 560 13.04 7.46 13.75
N CYS A 561 13.05 6.26 13.15
CA CYS A 561 11.96 5.81 12.28
C CYS A 561 10.63 5.71 13.04
N PHE A 562 10.63 5.23 14.29
CA PHE A 562 9.41 5.15 15.07
C PHE A 562 8.79 6.52 15.32
N LEU A 563 9.60 7.51 15.69
CA LEU A 563 9.16 8.88 15.92
C LEU A 563 8.64 9.56 14.65
N SER A 564 9.30 9.37 13.50
CA SER A 564 8.87 9.98 12.25
C SER A 564 7.54 9.39 11.75
N TYR A 565 7.31 8.09 11.94
CA TYR A 565 6.08 7.41 11.52
C TYR A 565 4.90 7.55 12.49
N LEU A 566 5.02 8.26 13.62
CA LEU A 566 3.95 8.33 14.63
C LEU A 566 2.58 8.75 14.06
N ASN A 567 2.58 9.62 13.05
CA ASN A 567 1.37 10.13 12.40
C ASN A 567 0.93 9.32 11.16
N ASP A 568 1.69 8.29 10.80
CA ASP A 568 1.53 7.51 9.56
C ASP A 568 0.85 6.14 9.75
N TRP A 569 0.22 5.92 10.91
CA TRP A 569 -0.49 4.68 11.25
C TRP A 569 -2.01 4.77 11.09
N SER A 570 -2.50 5.79 10.38
CA SER A 570 -3.93 5.92 10.09
C SER A 570 -4.32 5.10 8.86
N PHE A 571 -5.10 4.04 9.09
CA PHE A 571 -5.70 3.20 8.04
C PHE A 571 -6.99 3.78 7.46
N ALA A 572 -7.41 4.97 7.94
CA ALA A 572 -8.62 5.65 7.45
C ALA A 572 -8.55 5.97 5.94
N ILE A 573 -7.35 6.18 5.41
CA ILE A 573 -7.13 6.48 3.99
C ILE A 573 -7.74 5.42 3.06
N TYR A 574 -7.78 4.15 3.47
CA TYR A 574 -8.40 3.08 2.68
C TYR A 574 -9.92 3.24 2.58
N ARG A 575 -10.56 3.75 3.64
CA ARG A 575 -11.99 4.09 3.62
C ARG A 575 -12.25 5.32 2.76
N ASP A 576 -11.36 6.30 2.79
CA ASP A 576 -11.47 7.50 1.98
C ASP A 576 -11.42 7.15 0.48
N ILE A 577 -10.51 6.25 0.08
CA ILE A 577 -10.43 5.76 -1.31
C ILE A 577 -11.68 4.98 -1.70
N ARG A 578 -12.25 4.13 -0.81
CA ARG A 578 -13.54 3.47 -1.06
C ARG A 578 -14.64 4.48 -1.38
N GLN A 579 -14.67 5.63 -0.72
CA GLN A 579 -15.69 6.65 -1.00
C GLN A 579 -15.54 7.25 -2.38
N ILE A 580 -14.31 7.56 -2.78
CA ILE A 580 -14.00 8.04 -4.13
C ILE A 580 -14.45 7.00 -5.16
N ASP A 581 -14.06 5.74 -4.98
CA ASP A 581 -14.46 4.64 -5.86
C ASP A 581 -15.98 4.47 -5.93
N THR A 582 -16.67 4.56 -4.78
CA THR A 582 -18.13 4.46 -4.72
C THR A 582 -18.81 5.63 -5.44
N ALA A 583 -18.29 6.85 -5.32
CA ALA A 583 -18.80 8.01 -6.03
C ALA A 583 -18.63 7.87 -7.56
N ILE A 584 -17.49 7.34 -8.01
CA ILE A 584 -17.25 7.02 -9.42
C ILE A 584 -18.26 5.97 -9.90
N LEU A 585 -18.47 4.90 -9.11
CA LEU A 585 -19.42 3.85 -9.45
C LEU A 585 -20.86 4.40 -9.57
N GLU A 586 -21.31 5.25 -8.64
CA GLU A 586 -22.63 5.91 -8.71
C GLU A 586 -22.78 6.79 -9.96
N CYS A 587 -21.72 7.50 -10.35
CA CYS A 587 -21.69 8.30 -11.57
C CYS A 587 -21.83 7.40 -12.82
N VAL A 588 -21.08 6.30 -12.88
CA VAL A 588 -21.14 5.29 -13.95
C VAL A 588 -22.53 4.67 -14.04
N GLU A 589 -23.15 4.33 -12.91
CA GLU A 589 -24.52 3.81 -12.83
C GLU A 589 -25.54 4.80 -13.42
N LYS A 590 -25.48 6.08 -13.03
CA LYS A 590 -26.38 7.12 -13.56
C LYS A 590 -26.22 7.29 -15.07
N TYR A 591 -24.98 7.26 -15.57
CA TYR A 591 -24.71 7.32 -17.00
C TYR A 591 -25.29 6.10 -17.73
N ALA A 592 -25.13 4.90 -17.16
CA ALA A 592 -25.60 3.65 -17.75
C ALA A 592 -27.12 3.61 -18.00
N ILE A 593 -27.91 4.30 -17.17
CA ILE A 593 -29.38 4.40 -17.24
C ILE A 593 -29.88 5.70 -17.88
N GLY A 594 -28.99 6.49 -18.50
CA GLY A 594 -29.34 7.71 -19.23
C GLY A 594 -29.69 8.92 -18.34
N MET A 595 -29.36 8.89 -17.05
CA MET A 595 -29.64 9.96 -16.08
C MET A 595 -28.42 10.87 -15.78
N GLY A 596 -27.29 10.69 -16.47
CA GLY A 596 -26.09 11.50 -16.29
C GLY A 596 -25.33 11.70 -17.59
N ASP A 597 -24.45 12.71 -17.64
CA ASP A 597 -23.59 13.04 -18.78
C ASP A 597 -22.31 12.18 -18.85
N GLY A 598 -22.03 11.40 -17.79
CA GLY A 598 -20.83 10.59 -17.67
C GLY A 598 -19.59 11.40 -17.29
N VAL A 599 -19.74 12.63 -16.80
CA VAL A 599 -18.62 13.43 -16.30
C VAL A 599 -18.52 13.23 -14.79
N CYS A 600 -17.68 12.29 -14.37
CA CYS A 600 -17.43 12.05 -12.95
C CYS A 600 -16.37 13.04 -12.44
N LYS A 601 -16.66 13.71 -11.33
CA LYS A 601 -15.76 14.72 -10.76
C LYS A 601 -14.42 14.10 -10.35
N GLU A 602 -14.49 12.89 -9.82
CA GLU A 602 -13.39 12.11 -9.28
C GLU A 602 -12.45 11.55 -10.37
N THR A 603 -12.86 11.56 -11.64
CA THR A 603 -12.03 11.14 -12.79
C THR A 603 -11.34 12.31 -13.50
N TYR A 604 -11.09 13.42 -12.78
CA TYR A 604 -10.63 14.70 -13.35
C TYR A 604 -11.55 15.24 -14.45
N TYR A 605 -12.88 15.09 -14.26
CA TYR A 605 -13.90 15.56 -15.20
C TYR A 605 -13.76 14.97 -16.62
N ARG A 606 -13.11 13.80 -16.75
CA ARG A 606 -13.05 13.10 -18.04
C ARG A 606 -14.38 12.37 -18.28
N PRO A 607 -15.04 12.61 -19.42
CA PRO A 607 -16.23 11.86 -19.79
C PRO A 607 -15.93 10.36 -19.88
N ILE A 608 -16.65 9.53 -19.12
CA ILE A 608 -16.46 8.09 -19.10
C ILE A 608 -17.13 7.37 -20.27
N GLY A 609 -17.88 8.09 -21.11
CA GLY A 609 -18.76 7.49 -22.12
C GLY A 609 -18.06 6.51 -23.06
N GLU A 610 -16.95 6.92 -23.68
CA GLU A 610 -16.16 6.04 -24.55
C GLU A 610 -15.62 4.82 -23.78
N TYR A 611 -15.07 5.04 -22.59
CA TYR A 611 -14.53 3.98 -21.74
C TYR A 611 -15.59 2.98 -21.31
N PHE A 612 -16.78 3.46 -20.95
CA PHE A 612 -17.91 2.63 -20.54
C PHE A 612 -18.44 1.79 -21.70
N GLN A 613 -18.60 2.36 -22.89
CA GLN A 613 -18.99 1.60 -24.08
C GLN A 613 -17.94 0.53 -24.43
N ARG A 614 -16.66 0.88 -24.31
CA ARG A 614 -15.58 -0.09 -24.53
C ARG A 614 -15.55 -1.19 -23.47
N ALA A 615 -15.80 -0.87 -22.21
CA ALA A 615 -15.93 -1.86 -21.13
C ALA A 615 -17.04 -2.86 -21.43
N LYS A 616 -18.22 -2.39 -21.87
CA LYS A 616 -19.32 -3.26 -22.33
C LYS A 616 -18.92 -4.19 -23.48
N GLN A 617 -18.18 -3.70 -24.47
CA GLN A 617 -17.67 -4.52 -25.58
C GLN A 617 -16.70 -5.62 -25.12
N LEU A 618 -16.00 -5.39 -24.01
CA LEU A 618 -15.09 -6.36 -23.39
C LEU A 618 -15.80 -7.25 -22.37
N ASP A 619 -17.13 -7.18 -22.23
CA ASP A 619 -17.92 -7.89 -21.23
C ASP A 619 -17.47 -7.58 -19.78
N VAL A 620 -16.98 -6.35 -19.57
CA VAL A 620 -16.60 -5.83 -18.25
C VAL A 620 -17.79 -5.08 -17.67
N HIS A 621 -18.21 -5.54 -16.49
CA HIS A 621 -19.43 -5.07 -15.83
C HIS A 621 -19.10 -4.48 -14.48
N PHE A 622 -18.95 -3.16 -14.41
CA PHE A 622 -18.76 -2.45 -13.13
C PHE A 622 -20.00 -2.56 -12.23
N THR A 623 -21.16 -2.83 -12.83
CA THR A 623 -22.46 -2.83 -12.18
C THR A 623 -23.01 -4.24 -11.95
N ARG A 624 -22.19 -5.29 -11.85
CA ARG A 624 -22.67 -6.66 -11.54
C ARG A 624 -23.57 -6.72 -10.31
N GLN A 625 -23.41 -5.78 -9.39
CA GLN A 625 -24.29 -5.56 -8.25
C GLN A 625 -25.68 -5.00 -8.64
N PHE A 626 -26.09 -4.94 -9.91
CA PHE A 626 -27.32 -4.26 -10.36
C PHE A 626 -28.06 -4.95 -11.50
N GLU A 627 -27.44 -5.86 -12.24
CA GLU A 627 -28.01 -6.42 -13.48
C GLU A 627 -29.23 -7.34 -13.28
N SER A 628 -29.57 -7.74 -12.05
CA SER A 628 -30.72 -8.63 -11.82
C SER A 628 -32.10 -7.95 -11.91
N VAL A 629 -32.19 -6.69 -12.34
CA VAL A 629 -33.46 -5.94 -12.41
C VAL A 629 -33.99 -5.79 -13.85
N ALA A 630 -33.19 -6.13 -14.87
CA ALA A 630 -33.57 -5.94 -16.27
C ALA A 630 -33.84 -7.25 -17.05
N ARG A 631 -34.06 -8.38 -16.38
CA ARG A 631 -34.55 -9.62 -17.00
C ARG A 631 -35.89 -10.03 -16.47
#